data_AF-A0A9X9A702-F1
#
_entry.id   AF-A0A9X9A702-F1
#
_cell.length_a   1.000
_cell.length_b   1.000
_cell.length_c   1.000
_cell.angle_alpha   90.00
_cell.angle_beta   90.00
_cell.angle_gamma   90.00
#
_symmetry.space_group_name_H-M   'P 1'
#
loop_
_entity.id
_entity.type
_entity.pdbx_description
1 polymer ?
#
loop_
_entity_poly.entity_id
_entity_poly.type
_entity_poly.pdbx_seq_one_letter_code
_entity_poly.pdbx_strand_id
1 'polypeptide(L)'
;GIIIVEAAGNGGIDLDEFKDRNGKQILNRNSPDFKDSGAIIVGASTARVPHKRLGFSNYGSRIDVYGWGEYVDTLDTYQNQNSKGQKVTDQNIMNRYTSNFRGTSSASPIIAGAAVSIQGIAKEHLGKAYTPKELRAILSNPNTGTKSNNPSSDKIGVLPDLKAILSNLGFHSDLTTNDPMVF
;
A
#
# COMPACT_ATOMS: atom_id res chain seq x y z
N GLY A 1 -13.98 8.73 11.53
CA GLY A 1 -13.84 8.99 10.09
C GLY A 1 -13.61 7.69 9.34
N ILE A 2 -13.66 7.70 8.01
CA ILE A 2 -13.45 6.51 7.17
C ILE A 2 -12.03 6.55 6.59
N ILE A 3 -11.30 5.43 6.66
CA ILE A 3 -9.98 5.28 6.05
C ILE A 3 -10.17 4.93 4.57
N ILE A 4 -9.53 5.67 3.68
CA ILE A 4 -9.53 5.42 2.24
C ILE A 4 -8.11 5.09 1.80
N VAL A 5 -7.93 3.94 1.16
CA VAL A 5 -6.66 3.47 0.58
C VAL A 5 -6.85 3.35 -0.93
N GLU A 6 -6.07 4.08 -1.71
CA GLU A 6 -6.22 4.14 -3.16
C GLU A 6 -4.92 3.73 -3.86
N ALA A 7 -5.08 3.06 -5.00
CA ALA A 7 -3.98 2.79 -5.90
C ALA A 7 -3.51 4.08 -6.57
N ALA A 8 -2.19 4.30 -6.64
CA ALA A 8 -1.63 5.50 -7.28
C ALA A 8 -1.88 5.58 -8.80
N GLY A 9 -2.27 4.46 -9.42
CA GLY A 9 -2.43 4.34 -10.86
C GLY A 9 -1.16 3.85 -11.56
N ASN A 10 -1.35 3.25 -12.74
CA ASN A 10 -0.32 2.52 -13.47
C ASN A 10 0.14 3.26 -14.74
N GLY A 11 0.39 4.57 -14.65
CA GLY A 11 0.81 5.41 -15.78
C GLY A 11 2.30 5.73 -15.86
N GLY A 12 3.08 5.44 -14.83
CA GLY A 12 4.50 5.83 -14.74
C GLY A 12 4.70 7.34 -14.70
N ILE A 13 3.70 8.09 -14.23
CA ILE A 13 3.67 9.57 -14.24
C ILE A 13 4.17 10.12 -12.90
N ASP A 14 4.98 11.19 -12.95
CA ASP A 14 5.27 12.01 -11.78
C ASP A 14 4.04 12.87 -11.46
N LEU A 15 3.39 12.57 -10.35
CA LEU A 15 2.21 13.29 -9.87
C LEU A 15 2.54 14.71 -9.40
N ASP A 16 3.82 15.04 -9.18
CA ASP A 16 4.25 16.41 -8.92
C ASP A 16 4.19 17.27 -10.20
N GLU A 17 4.30 16.66 -11.37
CA GLU A 17 4.21 17.32 -12.68
C GLU A 17 2.80 17.24 -13.30
N PHE A 18 1.93 16.37 -12.77
CA PHE A 18 0.54 16.26 -13.21
C PHE A 18 -0.20 17.59 -13.07
N LYS A 19 -0.95 17.95 -14.12
CA LYS A 19 -1.87 19.09 -14.15
C LYS A 19 -3.28 18.64 -14.48
N ASP A 20 -4.25 19.17 -13.74
CA ASP A 20 -5.66 18.97 -14.07
C ASP A 20 -6.07 19.73 -15.35
N ARG A 21 -7.36 19.65 -15.72
CA ARG A 21 -7.90 20.32 -16.92
C ARG A 21 -7.77 21.85 -16.90
N ASN A 22 -7.55 22.44 -15.72
CA ASN A 22 -7.36 23.88 -15.53
C ASN A 22 -5.88 24.26 -15.37
N GLY A 23 -4.96 23.32 -15.61
CA GLY A 23 -3.52 23.55 -15.47
C GLY A 23 -2.99 23.49 -14.04
N LYS A 24 -3.79 23.07 -13.06
CA LYS A 24 -3.44 23.09 -11.63
C LYS A 24 -2.75 21.80 -11.18
N GLN A 25 -1.69 21.94 -10.39
CA GLN A 25 -0.93 20.80 -9.82
C GLN A 25 -1.58 20.27 -8.54
N ILE A 26 -2.83 19.83 -8.63
CA ILE A 26 -3.65 19.44 -7.47
C ILE A 26 -3.11 18.23 -6.68
N LEU A 27 -2.19 17.46 -7.27
CA LEU A 27 -1.56 16.29 -6.65
C LEU A 27 -0.16 16.59 -6.06
N ASN A 28 0.46 17.71 -6.42
CA ASN A 28 1.79 18.07 -5.92
C ASN A 28 1.67 18.70 -4.53
N ARG A 29 2.19 18.05 -3.48
CA ARG A 29 2.13 18.56 -2.10
C ARG A 29 2.85 19.89 -1.89
N ASN A 30 3.78 20.23 -2.77
CA ASN A 30 4.56 21.48 -2.71
C ASN A 30 3.91 22.61 -3.54
N SER A 31 2.79 22.35 -4.21
CA SER A 31 2.06 23.35 -4.98
C SER A 31 1.02 24.08 -4.12
N PRO A 32 0.80 25.39 -4.32
CA PRO A 32 -0.34 26.10 -3.72
C PRO A 32 -1.70 25.58 -4.19
N ASP A 33 -1.76 24.85 -5.32
CA ASP A 33 -3.00 24.24 -5.82
C ASP A 33 -3.33 22.89 -5.17
N PHE A 34 -2.47 22.37 -4.29
CA PHE A 34 -2.60 21.05 -3.70
C PHE A 34 -3.98 20.85 -3.05
N LYS A 35 -4.59 19.69 -3.33
CA LYS A 35 -5.85 19.27 -2.71
C LYS A 35 -5.65 17.94 -2.02
N ASP A 36 -5.71 17.98 -0.69
CA ASP A 36 -5.64 16.77 0.11
C ASP A 36 -6.99 16.05 0.16
N SER A 37 -7.08 14.88 -0.48
CA SER A 37 -8.27 14.01 -0.40
C SER A 37 -8.43 13.32 0.96
N GLY A 38 -7.38 13.32 1.79
CA GLY A 38 -7.32 12.53 3.02
C GLY A 38 -7.03 11.04 2.82
N ALA A 39 -7.00 10.56 1.57
CA ALA A 39 -6.69 9.17 1.24
C ALA A 39 -5.19 8.86 1.42
N ILE A 40 -4.91 7.58 1.70
CA ILE A 40 -3.58 6.97 1.65
C ILE A 40 -3.36 6.48 0.21
N ILE A 41 -2.40 7.06 -0.50
CA ILE A 41 -2.11 6.71 -1.89
C ILE A 41 -0.93 5.76 -1.95
N VAL A 42 -1.13 4.62 -2.63
CA VAL A 42 -0.22 3.48 -2.62
C VAL A 42 0.49 3.30 -3.96
N GLY A 43 1.81 3.46 -3.94
CA GLY A 43 2.69 3.11 -5.06
C GLY A 43 3.00 1.61 -5.12
N ALA A 44 3.58 1.16 -6.23
CA ALA A 44 3.91 -0.24 -6.46
C ALA A 44 5.42 -0.44 -6.60
N SER A 45 5.97 -1.41 -5.87
CA SER A 45 7.38 -1.79 -5.93
C SER A 45 7.59 -3.23 -6.40
N THR A 46 8.84 -3.56 -6.73
CA THR A 46 9.30 -4.95 -6.87
C THR A 46 9.11 -5.71 -5.55
N ALA A 47 8.83 -7.01 -5.64
CA ALA A 47 8.72 -7.86 -4.45
C ALA A 47 10.11 -8.21 -3.89
N ARG A 48 11.12 -8.34 -4.75
CA ARG A 48 12.50 -8.62 -4.32
C ARG A 48 13.14 -7.39 -3.69
N VAL A 49 13.87 -7.60 -2.60
CA VAL A 49 14.75 -6.59 -1.98
C VAL A 49 16.04 -6.39 -2.78
N PRO A 50 16.58 -5.16 -2.87
CA PRO A 50 15.94 -3.92 -2.39
C PRO A 50 14.72 -3.55 -3.25
N HIS A 51 13.61 -3.18 -2.61
CA HIS A 51 12.35 -2.87 -3.29
C HIS A 51 12.51 -1.63 -4.16
N LYS A 52 12.29 -1.73 -5.46
CA LYS A 52 12.38 -0.61 -6.40
C LYS A 52 11.00 -0.26 -6.94
N ARG A 53 10.73 1.01 -7.23
CA ARG A 53 9.49 1.37 -7.92
C ARG A 53 9.35 0.60 -9.23
N LEU A 54 8.20 0.00 -9.47
CA LEU A 54 7.88 -0.58 -10.78
C LEU A 54 7.64 0.55 -11.78
N GLY A 55 8.19 0.42 -12.99
CA GLY A 55 8.18 1.50 -13.99
C GLY A 55 6.80 2.09 -14.29
N PHE A 56 5.74 1.27 -14.23
CA PHE A 56 4.36 1.70 -14.42
C PHE A 56 3.75 2.44 -13.21
N SER A 57 4.29 2.31 -12.00
CA SER A 57 3.71 2.96 -10.83
C SER A 57 3.89 4.46 -10.97
N ASN A 58 2.80 5.21 -10.83
CA ASN A 58 2.88 6.64 -10.60
C ASN A 58 3.68 6.92 -9.31
N TYR A 59 4.31 8.09 -9.26
CA TYR A 59 5.25 8.49 -8.22
C TYR A 59 5.18 9.99 -7.96
N GLY A 60 5.90 10.50 -6.97
CA GLY A 60 5.92 11.92 -6.61
C GLY A 60 5.48 12.14 -5.17
N SER A 61 5.47 13.40 -4.73
CA SER A 61 5.16 13.78 -3.35
C SER A 61 3.77 13.35 -2.89
N ARG A 62 2.82 13.09 -3.82
CA ARG A 62 1.49 12.60 -3.43
C ARG A 62 1.54 11.23 -2.78
N ILE A 63 2.44 10.34 -3.19
CA ILE A 63 2.45 8.94 -2.74
C ILE A 63 2.80 8.87 -1.24
N ASP A 64 1.98 8.17 -0.47
CA ASP A 64 2.16 8.04 0.99
C ASP A 64 3.06 6.85 1.33
N VAL A 65 2.79 5.71 0.70
CA VAL A 65 3.40 4.41 1.00
C VAL A 65 3.48 3.56 -0.27
N TYR A 66 4.22 2.45 -0.22
CA TYR A 66 4.22 1.45 -1.28
C TYR A 66 4.00 0.03 -0.77
N GLY A 67 3.49 -0.82 -1.64
CA GLY A 67 3.38 -2.27 -1.45
C GLY A 67 3.95 -3.03 -2.64
N TRP A 68 3.98 -4.37 -2.55
CA TRP A 68 4.41 -5.20 -3.67
C TRP A 68 3.42 -5.09 -4.84
N GLY A 69 3.94 -4.65 -5.97
CA GLY A 69 3.21 -4.46 -7.22
C GLY A 69 3.38 -5.58 -8.23
N GLU A 70 4.03 -6.69 -7.83
CA GLU A 70 4.32 -7.86 -8.65
C GLU A 70 4.41 -9.10 -7.75
N TYR A 71 4.26 -10.28 -8.35
CA TYR A 71 4.34 -11.57 -7.66
C TYR A 71 3.43 -11.67 -6.43
N VAL A 72 2.21 -11.12 -6.52
CA VAL A 72 1.23 -11.20 -5.44
C VAL A 72 0.36 -12.44 -5.64
N ASP A 73 0.47 -13.37 -4.68
CA ASP A 73 -0.43 -14.51 -4.57
C ASP A 73 -1.81 -14.06 -4.11
N THR A 74 -2.85 -14.36 -4.88
CA THR A 74 -4.24 -13.99 -4.57
C THR A 74 -5.23 -14.91 -5.27
N LEU A 75 -6.52 -14.70 -5.01
CA LEU A 75 -7.62 -15.35 -5.72
C LEU A 75 -7.62 -14.90 -7.20
N ASP A 76 -7.78 -15.85 -8.13
CA ASP A 76 -7.86 -15.54 -9.56
C ASP A 76 -9.32 -15.35 -9.99
N THR A 77 -9.60 -14.27 -10.73
CA THR A 77 -10.95 -13.94 -11.19
C THR A 77 -10.93 -13.56 -12.66
N TYR A 78 -10.92 -14.55 -13.54
CA TYR A 78 -11.14 -14.31 -14.97
C TYR A 78 -12.07 -15.39 -15.52
N GLN A 79 -13.28 -14.98 -15.90
CA GLN A 79 -14.11 -15.78 -16.77
C GLN A 79 -13.45 -15.75 -18.16
N ASN A 80 -13.02 -16.92 -18.64
CA ASN A 80 -12.39 -17.18 -19.95
C ASN A 80 -10.89 -16.96 -20.10
N GLN A 81 -10.18 -16.35 -19.14
CA GLN A 81 -8.70 -16.32 -19.12
C GLN A 81 -8.18 -16.55 -17.70
N ASN A 82 -6.89 -16.77 -17.47
CA ASN A 82 -6.30 -16.73 -16.13
C ASN A 82 -5.48 -15.44 -16.00
N SER A 83 -4.89 -15.19 -14.83
CA SER A 83 -4.00 -14.04 -14.61
C SER A 83 -2.77 -13.98 -15.54
N LYS A 84 -2.48 -15.03 -16.33
CA LYS A 84 -1.45 -15.06 -17.37
C LYS A 84 -2.00 -14.76 -18.77
N GLY A 85 -3.27 -14.38 -18.88
CA GLY A 85 -3.98 -14.16 -20.15
C GLY A 85 -4.28 -15.45 -20.93
N GLN A 86 -4.08 -16.63 -20.33
CA GLN A 86 -4.32 -17.91 -21.00
C GLN A 86 -5.80 -18.25 -20.94
N LYS A 87 -6.38 -18.68 -22.07
CA LYS A 87 -7.81 -19.05 -22.12
C LYS A 87 -8.10 -20.15 -21.10
N VAL A 88 -9.09 -19.92 -20.26
CA VAL A 88 -9.56 -20.94 -19.31
C VAL A 88 -10.77 -21.65 -19.93
N THR A 89 -10.60 -22.95 -20.16
CA THR A 89 -11.56 -23.81 -20.86
C THR A 89 -12.54 -24.50 -19.93
N ASP A 90 -12.16 -24.77 -18.69
CA ASP A 90 -13.06 -25.31 -17.66
C ASP A 90 -13.60 -24.14 -16.82
N GLN A 91 -14.89 -23.85 -16.88
CA GLN A 91 -15.50 -22.77 -16.09
C GLN A 91 -15.98 -23.23 -14.69
N ASN A 92 -15.86 -24.52 -14.35
CA ASN A 92 -16.39 -25.09 -13.11
C ASN A 92 -15.42 -25.01 -11.92
N ILE A 93 -14.18 -24.58 -12.13
CA ILE A 93 -13.19 -24.47 -11.04
C ILE A 93 -13.46 -23.20 -10.22
N MET A 94 -13.93 -23.38 -8.98
CA MET A 94 -14.30 -22.29 -8.06
C MET A 94 -13.17 -21.84 -7.13
N ASN A 95 -12.12 -22.64 -6.95
CA ASN A 95 -11.02 -22.37 -6.00
C ASN A 95 -9.72 -22.03 -6.74
N ARG A 96 -9.67 -20.87 -7.39
CA ARG A 96 -8.50 -20.48 -8.19
C ARG A 96 -7.61 -19.49 -7.47
N TYR A 97 -6.31 -19.71 -7.64
CA TYR A 97 -5.26 -18.84 -7.16
C TYR A 97 -4.31 -18.49 -8.30
N THR A 98 -3.67 -17.34 -8.16
CA THR A 98 -2.66 -16.85 -9.09
C THR A 98 -1.52 -16.24 -8.31
N SER A 99 -0.31 -16.43 -8.83
CA SER A 99 0.93 -15.82 -8.34
C SER A 99 1.38 -14.60 -9.15
N ASN A 100 0.55 -14.14 -10.10
CA ASN A 100 0.94 -13.12 -11.08
C ASN A 100 0.10 -11.85 -10.99
N PHE A 101 -0.74 -11.68 -9.95
CA PHE A 101 -1.44 -10.41 -9.79
C PHE A 101 -0.43 -9.29 -9.53
N ARG A 102 -0.63 -8.16 -10.21
CA ARG A 102 0.34 -7.08 -10.28
C ARG A 102 -0.34 -5.73 -10.51
N GLY A 103 0.41 -4.67 -10.27
CA GLY A 103 -0.06 -3.29 -10.40
C GLY A 103 -0.10 -2.57 -9.06
N THR A 104 -0.35 -1.27 -9.08
CA THR A 104 -0.71 -0.54 -7.85
C THR A 104 -1.95 -1.16 -7.18
N SER A 105 -2.85 -1.75 -7.97
CA SER A 105 -4.00 -2.53 -7.49
C SER A 105 -3.63 -3.75 -6.64
N SER A 106 -2.46 -4.37 -6.83
CA SER A 106 -1.98 -5.47 -5.96
C SER A 106 -1.27 -4.93 -4.71
N ALA A 107 -0.67 -3.75 -4.80
CA ALA A 107 -0.01 -3.09 -3.69
C ALA A 107 -1.00 -2.50 -2.66
N SER A 108 -2.08 -1.87 -3.11
CA SER A 108 -3.10 -1.26 -2.24
C SER A 108 -3.69 -2.18 -1.16
N PRO A 109 -4.13 -3.42 -1.45
CA PRO A 109 -4.70 -4.29 -0.42
C PRO A 109 -3.69 -4.73 0.64
N ILE A 110 -2.39 -4.79 0.33
CA ILE A 110 -1.34 -5.04 1.34
C ILE A 110 -1.34 -3.92 2.39
N ILE A 111 -1.43 -2.66 1.94
CA ILE A 111 -1.53 -1.49 2.81
C ILE A 111 -2.86 -1.45 3.55
N ALA A 112 -3.96 -1.82 2.90
CA ALA A 112 -5.27 -1.91 3.55
C ALA A 112 -5.25 -2.93 4.69
N GLY A 113 -4.60 -4.08 4.51
CA GLY A 113 -4.38 -5.07 5.57
C GLY A 113 -3.60 -4.49 6.75
N ALA A 114 -2.46 -3.83 6.48
CA ALA A 114 -1.67 -3.16 7.51
C ALA A 114 -2.47 -2.10 8.29
N ALA A 115 -3.26 -1.29 7.57
CA ALA A 115 -4.14 -0.28 8.14
C ALA A 115 -5.19 -0.89 9.07
N VAL A 116 -5.85 -1.97 8.66
CA VAL A 116 -6.85 -2.67 9.47
C VAL A 116 -6.22 -3.31 10.71
N SER A 117 -5.04 -3.93 10.60
CA SER A 117 -4.33 -4.51 11.75
C SER A 117 -4.01 -3.47 12.82
N ILE A 118 -3.47 -2.31 12.41
CA ILE A 118 -3.18 -1.20 13.34
C ILE A 118 -4.47 -0.68 13.98
N GLN A 119 -5.55 -0.55 13.20
CA GLN A 119 -6.83 -0.09 13.74
C GLN A 119 -7.44 -1.08 14.73
N GLY A 120 -7.27 -2.39 14.52
CA GLY A 120 -7.68 -3.42 15.48
C GLY A 120 -6.95 -3.27 16.81
N ILE A 121 -5.63 -3.15 16.76
CA ILE A 121 -4.79 -2.94 17.95
C ILE A 121 -5.16 -1.63 18.66
N ALA A 122 -5.35 -0.54 17.92
CA ALA A 122 -5.75 0.74 18.50
C ALA A 122 -7.11 0.65 19.22
N LYS A 123 -8.09 -0.01 18.63
CA LYS A 123 -9.40 -0.20 19.26
C LYS A 123 -9.30 -0.98 20.56
N GLU A 124 -8.49 -2.04 20.59
CA GLU A 124 -8.28 -2.86 21.78
C GLU A 124 -7.57 -2.08 22.89
N HIS A 125 -6.41 -1.50 22.60
CA HIS A 125 -5.55 -0.91 23.63
C HIS A 125 -5.84 0.56 23.95
N LEU A 126 -6.48 1.31 23.04
CA LEU A 126 -6.80 2.73 23.23
C LEU A 126 -8.31 2.99 23.36
N GLY A 127 -9.16 1.97 23.18
CA GLY A 127 -10.62 2.11 23.15
C GLY A 127 -11.15 2.89 21.95
N LYS A 128 -10.29 3.22 20.97
CA LYS A 128 -10.66 4.01 19.79
C LYS A 128 -9.77 3.71 18.59
N ALA A 129 -10.34 3.88 17.39
CA ALA A 129 -9.59 3.86 16.14
C ALA A 129 -8.84 5.19 15.93
N TYR A 130 -7.69 5.14 15.27
CA TYR A 130 -7.02 6.32 14.73
C TYR A 130 -7.89 7.00 13.67
N THR A 131 -7.82 8.32 13.61
CA THR A 131 -8.40 9.12 12.52
C THR A 131 -7.67 8.86 11.19
N PRO A 132 -8.28 9.19 10.04
CA PRO A 132 -7.61 9.06 8.74
C PRO A 132 -6.26 9.78 8.66
N LYS A 133 -6.18 10.98 9.23
CA LYS A 133 -4.94 11.76 9.28
C LYS A 133 -3.86 11.08 10.11
N GLU A 134 -4.20 10.58 11.29
CA GLU A 134 -3.27 9.87 12.19
C GLU A 134 -2.77 8.58 11.53
N LEU A 135 -3.67 7.74 11.03
CA LEU A 135 -3.27 6.46 10.44
C LEU A 135 -2.41 6.64 9.19
N ARG A 136 -2.71 7.63 8.34
CA ARG A 136 -1.85 7.97 7.20
C ARG A 136 -0.46 8.41 7.66
N ALA A 137 -0.35 9.23 8.71
CA ALA A 137 0.93 9.66 9.26
C ALA A 137 1.73 8.48 9.86
N ILE A 138 1.04 7.55 10.54
CA ILE A 138 1.66 6.33 11.09
C ILE A 138 2.24 5.46 9.98
N LEU A 139 1.43 5.15 8.96
CA LEU A 139 1.83 4.26 7.87
C LEU A 139 2.93 4.85 6.98
N SER A 140 2.90 6.17 6.74
CA SER A 140 3.86 6.87 5.87
C SER A 140 5.15 7.32 6.56
N ASN A 141 5.32 7.03 7.86
CA ASN A 141 6.49 7.47 8.62
C ASN A 141 7.76 6.76 8.12
N PRO A 142 8.75 7.49 7.57
CA PRO A 142 9.97 6.88 7.02
C PRO A 142 10.90 6.28 8.07
N ASN A 143 10.71 6.58 9.36
CA ASN A 143 11.50 6.01 10.45
C ASN A 143 11.00 4.62 10.87
N THR A 144 9.76 4.26 10.54
CA THR A 144 9.12 2.98 10.88
C THR A 144 8.67 2.22 9.63
N GLY A 145 9.25 2.54 8.48
CA GLY A 145 8.95 1.90 7.21
C GLY A 145 10.21 1.48 6.46
N THR A 146 10.10 0.45 5.64
CA THR A 146 11.16 -0.02 4.76
C THR A 146 11.32 0.95 3.58
N LYS A 147 12.50 1.56 3.47
CA LYS A 147 12.83 2.45 2.35
C LYS A 147 12.88 1.66 1.04
N SER A 148 12.50 2.31 -0.05
CA SER A 148 12.76 1.78 -1.39
C SER A 148 14.26 1.83 -1.71
N ASN A 149 14.66 1.21 -2.82
CA ASN A 149 16.05 1.09 -3.26
C ASN A 149 16.72 2.46 -3.47
N ASN A 150 16.00 3.41 -4.06
CA ASN A 150 16.48 4.78 -4.19
C ASN A 150 15.33 5.77 -3.95
N PRO A 151 15.04 6.15 -2.70
CA PRO A 151 13.85 6.94 -2.37
C PRO A 151 13.73 8.29 -3.09
N SER A 152 14.86 8.94 -3.40
CA SER A 152 14.87 10.22 -4.13
C SER A 152 14.44 10.09 -5.59
N SER A 153 14.68 8.92 -6.19
CA SER A 153 14.28 8.60 -7.58
C SER A 153 12.95 7.85 -7.64
N ASP A 154 12.70 6.95 -6.69
CA ASP A 154 11.50 6.13 -6.65
C ASP A 154 10.27 6.97 -6.26
N LYS A 155 10.39 7.89 -5.29
CA LYS A 155 9.29 8.76 -4.80
C LYS A 155 7.94 8.05 -4.61
N ILE A 156 7.94 6.89 -3.93
CA ILE A 156 6.73 6.11 -3.61
C ILE A 156 6.50 5.92 -2.10
N GLY A 157 7.10 6.77 -1.27
CA GLY A 157 7.02 6.64 0.19
C GLY A 157 7.80 5.45 0.73
N VAL A 158 7.25 4.79 1.74
CA VAL A 158 7.82 3.61 2.41
C VAL A 158 6.87 2.42 2.43
N LEU A 159 7.40 1.21 2.56
CA LEU A 159 6.59 0.02 2.88
C LEU A 159 6.44 -0.05 4.40
N PRO A 160 5.22 0.06 4.96
CA PRO A 160 5.02 0.05 6.40
C PRO A 160 5.59 -1.21 7.05
N ASP A 161 6.41 -1.05 8.09
CA ASP A 161 6.88 -2.15 8.93
C ASP A 161 6.01 -2.18 10.18
N LEU A 162 5.05 -3.12 10.23
CA LEU A 162 4.11 -3.23 11.35
C LEU A 162 4.84 -3.41 12.69
N LYS A 163 5.94 -4.16 12.73
CA LYS A 163 6.68 -4.38 13.98
C LYS A 163 7.32 -3.08 14.46
N ALA A 164 7.99 -2.35 13.56
CA ALA A 164 8.59 -1.07 13.89
C ALA A 164 7.54 -0.01 14.28
N ILE A 165 6.42 0.03 13.55
CA ILE A 165 5.28 0.92 13.84
C ILE A 165 4.74 0.66 15.24
N LEU A 166 4.41 -0.59 15.58
CA LEU A 166 3.82 -0.94 16.87
C LEU A 166 4.77 -0.63 18.03
N SER A 167 6.05 -0.97 17.89
CA SER A 167 7.08 -0.61 18.86
C SER A 167 7.16 0.91 19.07
N ASN A 168 7.15 1.69 17.99
CA ASN A 168 7.16 3.16 18.07
C ASN A 168 5.89 3.75 18.69
N LEU A 169 4.75 3.08 18.56
CA LEU A 169 3.48 3.46 19.19
C LEU A 169 3.40 3.01 20.67
N GLY A 170 4.40 2.30 21.19
CA GLY A 170 4.42 1.77 22.54
C GLY A 170 3.61 0.47 22.71
N PHE A 171 3.19 -0.16 21.61
CA PHE A 171 2.59 -1.48 21.65
C PHE A 171 3.69 -2.53 21.65
N HIS A 172 3.80 -3.26 22.76
CA HIS A 172 4.73 -4.37 22.91
C HIS A 172 3.98 -5.69 22.82
N SER A 173 4.66 -6.74 22.35
CA SER A 173 4.10 -8.08 22.41
C SER A 173 3.97 -8.51 23.87
N ASP A 174 2.77 -8.86 24.30
CA ASP A 174 2.56 -9.56 25.57
C ASP A 174 3.03 -11.03 25.51
N LEU A 175 3.41 -11.51 24.31
CA LEU A 175 3.98 -12.84 24.11
C LEU A 175 5.33 -12.94 24.82
N THR A 176 5.33 -13.71 25.89
CA THR A 176 6.54 -14.24 26.51
C THR A 176 7.03 -15.46 25.71
N THR A 177 8.28 -15.89 25.91
CA THR A 177 8.80 -17.12 25.30
C THR A 177 8.02 -18.40 25.66
N ASN A 178 7.05 -18.29 26.57
CA ASN A 178 6.23 -19.39 27.07
C ASN A 178 4.82 -19.41 26.49
N ASP A 179 4.42 -18.41 25.70
CA ASP A 179 3.10 -18.40 25.10
C ASP A 179 3.05 -19.35 23.89
N PRO A 180 2.12 -20.32 23.86
CA PRO A 180 2.02 -21.23 22.74
C PRO A 180 1.63 -20.44 21.49
N MET A 181 2.43 -20.58 20.43
CA MET A 181 2.06 -20.14 19.09
C MET A 181 0.86 -20.96 18.63
N VAL A 182 -0.36 -20.45 18.86
CA VAL A 182 -1.57 -21.07 18.34
C VAL A 182 -1.72 -20.61 16.89
N PHE A 183 -1.52 -21.53 15.95
CA PHE A 183 -1.95 -21.39 14.56
C PHE A 183 -3.31 -22.06 14.36
#